data_AF-A0A662YLK3-F1
#
_entry.id   AF-A0A662YLK3-F1
#
_cell.length_a   1.000
_cell.length_b   1.000
_cell.length_c   1.000
_cell.angle_alpha   90.00
_cell.angle_beta   90.00
_cell.angle_gamma   90.00
#
_symmetry.space_group_name_H-M   'P 1'
#
loop_
_entity.id
_entity.type
_entity.pdbx_description
1 polymer ?
#
loop_
_entity_poly.entity_id
_entity_poly.type
_entity_poly.pdbx_seq_one_letter_code
_entity_poly.pdbx_strand_id
1 'polypeptide(L)'
;MDLEQLRDQASAAVHKLTKEQLLETSKYLKCISESDETAKSKTRRFLIKKMEELLDAVEEEQDQEEACQFVKDLLDFVEKLPAEGTSKSNAGELRQLEELKKQYLQMQKAQAEVKEAIEKEIKTLSEKLVQVNANMAQHDTRAKQEQQAQIEPDEHMGPATPLEEKGKKKRTYERGAESDTREMFIMAIGLWTLLDPLAVFVVDAILGNSVAIV
;
A
#
# COMPACT_ATOMS: atom_id res chain seq x y z
N MET A 1 7.42 -56.27 -6.69
CA MET A 1 6.93 -54.95 -7.17
C MET A 1 7.87 -54.57 -8.28
N ASP A 2 7.34 -54.20 -9.44
CA ASP A 2 8.18 -53.77 -10.56
C ASP A 2 8.75 -52.38 -10.27
N LEU A 3 9.97 -52.13 -10.77
CA LEU A 3 10.66 -50.84 -10.61
C LEU A 3 9.82 -49.69 -11.21
N GLU A 4 9.21 -49.94 -12.37
CA GLU A 4 8.34 -48.99 -13.07
C GLU A 4 7.13 -48.56 -12.21
N GLN A 5 6.50 -49.51 -11.51
CA GLN A 5 5.38 -49.21 -10.61
C GLN A 5 5.82 -48.40 -9.39
N LEU A 6 6.99 -48.73 -8.82
CA LEU A 6 7.56 -47.99 -7.69
C LEU A 6 7.92 -46.56 -8.11
N ARG A 7 8.48 -46.40 -9.31
CA ARG A 7 8.81 -45.10 -9.89
C ARG A 7 7.55 -44.26 -10.08
N ASP A 8 6.51 -44.79 -10.71
CA ASP A 8 5.24 -44.10 -10.90
C ASP A 8 4.65 -43.64 -9.56
N GLN A 9 4.72 -44.49 -8.54
CA GLN A 9 4.29 -44.17 -7.19
C GLN A 9 5.12 -43.04 -6.57
N ALA A 10 6.44 -43.06 -6.74
CA ALA A 10 7.34 -42.02 -6.25
C ALA A 10 7.13 -40.68 -6.97
N SER A 11 7.05 -40.68 -8.31
CA SER A 11 6.73 -39.48 -9.09
C SER A 11 5.37 -38.91 -8.68
N ALA A 12 4.35 -39.74 -8.48
CA ALA A 12 3.05 -39.30 -8.00
C ALA A 12 3.10 -38.73 -6.57
N ALA A 13 3.91 -39.31 -5.68
CA ALA A 13 4.11 -38.83 -4.32
C ALA A 13 4.80 -37.45 -4.32
N VAL A 14 5.90 -37.31 -5.07
CA VAL A 14 6.62 -36.05 -5.26
C VAL A 14 5.70 -34.94 -5.81
N HIS A 15 4.81 -35.28 -6.74
CA HIS A 15 3.83 -34.34 -7.28
C HIS A 15 2.74 -33.91 -6.30
N LYS A 16 2.55 -34.61 -5.17
CA LYS A 16 1.60 -34.22 -4.10
C LYS A 16 2.26 -33.38 -3.01
N LEU A 17 3.58 -33.35 -2.94
CA LEU A 17 4.31 -32.62 -1.90
C LEU A 17 4.15 -31.10 -2.04
N THR A 18 4.16 -30.43 -0.88
CA THR A 18 4.24 -28.97 -0.79
C THR A 18 5.64 -28.48 -1.13
N LYS A 19 5.80 -27.16 -1.36
CA LYS A 19 7.12 -26.59 -1.68
C LYS A 19 8.14 -26.86 -0.57
N GLU A 20 7.72 -26.80 0.69
CA GLU A 20 8.58 -27.01 1.86
C GLU A 20 9.03 -28.46 1.97
N GLN A 21 8.10 -29.40 1.80
CA GLN A 21 8.38 -30.83 1.77
C GLN A 21 9.28 -31.21 0.58
N LEU A 22 9.09 -30.58 -0.59
CA LEU A 22 9.98 -30.76 -1.73
C LEU A 22 11.39 -30.26 -1.44
N LEU A 23 11.55 -29.16 -0.71
CA LEU A 23 12.88 -28.70 -0.30
C LEU A 23 13.54 -29.67 0.67
N GLU A 24 12.79 -30.18 1.64
CA GLU A 24 13.30 -31.16 2.61
C GLU A 24 13.70 -32.47 1.93
N THR A 25 12.85 -32.98 1.05
CA THR A 25 13.13 -34.17 0.23
C THR A 25 14.33 -33.93 -0.69
N SER A 26 14.49 -32.74 -1.28
CA SER A 26 15.63 -32.43 -2.14
C SER A 26 16.96 -32.44 -1.39
N LYS A 27 16.95 -32.05 -0.11
CA LYS A 27 18.12 -32.11 0.77
C LYS A 27 18.47 -33.55 1.15
N TYR A 28 17.45 -34.34 1.49
CA TYR A 28 17.63 -35.77 1.78
C TYR A 28 18.28 -36.50 0.60
N LEU A 29 17.78 -36.25 -0.61
CA LEU A 29 18.29 -36.82 -1.85
C LEU A 29 19.60 -36.19 -2.35
N LYS A 30 20.06 -35.08 -1.74
CA LYS A 30 21.22 -34.30 -2.17
C LYS A 30 21.18 -33.89 -3.65
N CYS A 31 19.99 -33.75 -4.24
CA CYS A 31 19.84 -33.34 -5.64
C CYS A 31 20.03 -31.81 -5.84
N ILE A 32 20.16 -31.07 -4.74
CA ILE A 32 20.46 -29.64 -4.72
C ILE A 32 21.59 -29.40 -3.72
N SER A 33 22.65 -28.73 -4.18
CA SER A 33 23.80 -28.38 -3.36
C SER A 33 23.44 -27.37 -2.27
N GLU A 34 23.95 -27.56 -1.06
CA GLU A 34 23.75 -26.65 0.09
C GLU A 34 24.31 -25.23 -0.16
N SER A 35 25.22 -25.07 -1.13
CA SER A 35 25.77 -23.77 -1.53
C SER A 35 24.80 -22.90 -2.35
N ASP A 36 23.65 -23.43 -2.75
CA ASP A 36 22.59 -22.64 -3.36
C ASP A 36 21.78 -21.95 -2.25
N GLU A 37 22.25 -20.79 -1.79
CA GLU A 37 21.45 -19.82 -0.99
C GLU A 37 20.13 -19.44 -1.71
N THR A 38 20.00 -19.79 -3.00
CA THR A 38 18.79 -19.67 -3.81
C THR A 38 17.81 -20.85 -3.66
N ALA A 39 18.08 -21.87 -2.84
CA ALA A 39 17.20 -23.03 -2.71
C ALA A 39 15.76 -22.64 -2.29
N LYS A 40 15.61 -21.62 -1.43
CA LYS A 40 14.29 -21.08 -1.03
C LYS A 40 13.58 -20.35 -2.18
N SER A 41 14.31 -19.76 -3.13
CA SER A 41 13.75 -19.04 -4.28
C SER A 41 13.44 -19.94 -5.47
N LYS A 42 13.85 -21.22 -5.44
CA LYS A 42 13.51 -22.20 -6.49
C LYS A 42 12.01 -22.46 -6.56
N THR A 43 11.50 -22.54 -7.78
CA THR A 43 10.09 -22.82 -8.03
C THR A 43 9.78 -24.29 -7.77
N ARG A 44 8.54 -24.59 -7.38
CA ARG A 44 8.06 -25.96 -7.18
C ARG A 44 8.35 -26.86 -8.38
N ARG A 45 8.11 -26.36 -9.60
CA ARG A 45 8.35 -27.06 -10.85
C ARG A 45 9.83 -27.45 -11.03
N PHE A 46 10.75 -26.57 -10.63
CA PHE A 46 12.18 -26.85 -10.69
C PHE A 46 12.57 -28.00 -9.74
N LEU A 47 12.05 -28.00 -8.51
CA LEU A 47 12.35 -29.04 -7.52
C LEU A 47 11.86 -30.42 -7.97
N ILE A 48 10.62 -30.48 -8.46
CA ILE A 48 10.06 -31.73 -9.02
C ILE A 48 10.94 -32.23 -10.17
N LYS A 49 11.27 -31.34 -11.12
CA LYS A 49 12.12 -31.72 -12.26
C LYS A 49 13.45 -32.32 -11.81
N LYS A 50 14.08 -31.75 -10.78
CA LYS A 50 15.36 -32.24 -10.26
C LYS A 50 15.25 -33.61 -9.59
N MET A 51 14.11 -33.92 -8.97
CA MET A 51 13.86 -35.23 -8.40
C MET A 51 13.57 -36.28 -9.46
N GLU A 52 12.79 -35.94 -10.49
CA GLU A 52 12.56 -36.83 -11.64
C GLU A 52 13.88 -37.13 -12.38
N GLU A 53 14.70 -36.10 -12.62
CA GLU A 53 16.05 -36.28 -13.22
C GLU A 53 16.94 -37.21 -12.38
N LEU A 54 16.81 -37.19 -11.05
CA LEU A 54 17.54 -38.10 -10.17
C LEU A 54 16.98 -39.52 -10.24
N LEU A 55 15.66 -39.68 -10.31
CA LEU A 55 15.02 -41.00 -10.45
C LEU A 55 15.42 -41.65 -11.79
N ASP A 56 15.45 -40.87 -12.88
CA ASP A 56 15.96 -41.32 -14.18
C ASP A 56 17.43 -41.76 -14.07
N ALA A 57 18.29 -40.96 -13.43
CA ALA A 57 19.71 -41.30 -13.27
C ALA A 57 19.93 -42.57 -12.45
N VAL A 58 19.14 -42.79 -11.38
CA VAL A 58 19.23 -44.01 -10.55
C VAL A 58 18.79 -45.24 -11.33
N GLU A 59 17.76 -45.13 -12.18
CA GLU A 59 17.30 -46.22 -13.05
C GLU A 59 18.36 -46.60 -14.12
N GLU A 60 19.13 -45.62 -14.61
CA GLU A 60 20.18 -45.84 -15.61
C GLU A 60 21.51 -46.32 -15.01
N GLU A 61 21.89 -45.83 -13.82
CA GLU A 61 23.23 -46.04 -13.24
C GLU A 61 23.31 -47.21 -12.24
N GLN A 62 22.19 -47.60 -11.61
CA GLN A 62 22.20 -48.60 -10.54
C GLN A 62 21.56 -49.93 -10.97
N ASP A 63 21.94 -51.01 -10.28
CA ASP A 63 21.28 -52.30 -10.46
C ASP A 63 19.81 -52.22 -10.03
N GLN A 64 18.96 -53.04 -10.66
CA GLN A 64 17.51 -53.00 -10.44
C GLN A 64 17.12 -53.14 -8.96
N GLU A 65 17.86 -53.93 -8.18
CA GLU A 65 17.63 -54.10 -6.74
C GLU A 65 17.97 -52.84 -5.94
N GLU A 66 19.07 -52.16 -6.28
CA GLU A 66 19.50 -50.90 -5.67
C GLU A 66 18.54 -49.76 -6.02
N ALA A 67 18.14 -49.65 -7.29
CA ALA A 67 17.15 -48.69 -7.74
C ALA A 67 15.79 -48.91 -7.04
N CYS A 68 15.34 -50.17 -6.91
CA CYS A 68 14.12 -50.48 -6.18
C CYS A 68 14.22 -50.08 -4.69
N GLN A 69 15.38 -50.29 -4.07
CA GLN A 69 15.58 -49.91 -2.67
C GLN A 69 15.60 -48.38 -2.51
N PHE A 70 16.28 -47.66 -3.40
CA PHE A 70 16.31 -46.21 -3.42
C PHE A 70 14.91 -45.60 -3.51
N VAL A 71 14.07 -46.11 -4.43
CA VAL A 71 12.71 -45.61 -4.62
C VAL A 71 11.83 -45.90 -3.40
N LYS A 72 12.00 -47.07 -2.76
CA LYS A 72 11.32 -47.38 -1.49
C LYS A 72 11.75 -46.46 -0.38
N ASP A 73 13.05 -46.21 -0.22
CA ASP A 73 13.58 -45.32 0.81
C ASP A 73 13.05 -43.89 0.65
N LEU A 74 12.93 -43.42 -0.60
CA LEU A 74 12.31 -42.14 -0.92
C LEU A 74 10.82 -42.11 -0.55
N LEU A 75 10.05 -43.13 -0.92
CA LEU A 75 8.63 -43.22 -0.57
C LEU A 75 8.43 -43.26 0.94
N ASP A 76 9.25 -44.04 1.65
CA ASP A 76 9.28 -44.13 3.11
C ASP A 76 9.59 -42.77 3.75
N PHE A 77 10.55 -42.04 3.20
CA PHE A 77 10.89 -40.70 3.67
C PHE A 77 9.72 -39.73 3.47
N VAL A 78 9.13 -39.73 2.27
CA VAL A 78 7.99 -38.88 1.93
C VAL A 78 6.77 -39.17 2.81
N GLU A 79 6.51 -40.43 3.14
CA GLU A 79 5.42 -40.82 4.04
C GLU A 79 5.67 -40.36 5.50
N LYS A 80 6.94 -40.30 5.92
CA LYS A 80 7.34 -39.82 7.26
C LYS A 80 7.36 -38.29 7.37
N LEU A 81 7.26 -37.57 6.25
CA LEU A 81 7.17 -36.11 6.30
C LEU A 81 5.87 -35.70 6.99
N PRO A 82 5.92 -34.71 7.89
CA PRO A 82 4.71 -34.23 8.53
C PRO A 82 3.73 -33.74 7.46
N ALA A 83 2.54 -34.35 7.40
CA ALA A 83 1.41 -33.77 6.71
C ALA A 83 1.18 -32.37 7.31
N GLU A 84 0.96 -31.36 6.47
CA GLU A 84 0.73 -29.98 6.90
C GLU A 84 -0.22 -29.94 8.12
N GLY A 85 0.33 -29.54 9.28
CA GLY A 85 -0.44 -29.45 10.52
C GLY A 85 0.34 -29.60 11.83
N THR A 86 1.53 -30.21 11.83
CA THR A 86 2.29 -30.45 13.07
C THR A 86 3.64 -29.72 13.13
N SER A 87 3.68 -28.46 12.70
CA SER A 87 4.79 -27.58 13.07
C SER A 87 4.57 -27.06 14.49
N LYS A 88 5.35 -27.58 15.44
CA LYS A 88 5.45 -27.13 16.85
C LYS A 88 5.98 -25.68 17.01
N SER A 89 6.00 -24.87 15.95
CA SER A 89 6.41 -23.45 15.94
C SER A 89 5.24 -22.46 15.91
N ASN A 90 4.00 -22.93 15.70
CA ASN A 90 2.90 -22.03 15.36
C ASN A 90 2.32 -21.24 16.56
N ALA A 91 2.54 -21.68 17.81
CA ALA A 91 1.93 -21.00 18.96
C ALA A 91 2.53 -19.61 19.26
N GLY A 92 3.83 -19.43 19.00
CA GLY A 92 4.52 -18.16 19.20
C GLY A 92 4.19 -17.14 18.11
N GLU A 93 4.23 -17.58 16.84
CA GLU A 93 3.91 -16.75 15.68
C GLU A 93 2.43 -16.36 15.66
N LEU A 94 1.52 -17.26 16.04
CA LEU A 94 0.10 -16.98 16.09
C LEU A 94 -0.25 -15.99 17.22
N ARG A 95 0.45 -16.05 18.37
CA ARG A 95 0.35 -15.01 19.41
C ARG A 95 0.88 -13.66 18.95
N GLN A 96 2.01 -13.63 18.24
CA GLN A 96 2.56 -12.38 17.69
C GLN A 96 1.60 -11.79 16.64
N LEU A 97 0.99 -12.62 15.82
CA LEU A 97 0.00 -12.21 14.82
C LEU A 97 -1.27 -11.66 15.48
N GLU A 98 -1.77 -12.30 16.53
CA GLU A 98 -2.92 -11.81 17.31
C GLU A 98 -2.63 -10.48 17.98
N GLU A 99 -1.45 -10.32 18.59
CA GLU A 99 -1.02 -9.05 19.19
C GLU A 99 -0.88 -7.96 18.14
N LEU A 100 -0.29 -8.26 16.99
CA LEU A 100 -0.14 -7.31 15.89
C LEU A 100 -1.50 -6.88 15.33
N LYS A 101 -2.45 -7.80 15.20
CA LYS A 101 -3.83 -7.50 14.78
C LYS A 101 -4.54 -6.60 15.79
N LYS A 102 -4.32 -6.81 17.08
CA LYS A 102 -4.88 -5.97 18.14
C LYS A 102 -4.29 -4.56 18.11
N GLN A 103 -2.98 -4.43 17.90
CA GLN A 103 -2.30 -3.15 17.74
C GLN A 103 -2.82 -2.39 16.51
N TYR A 104 -3.00 -3.09 15.39
CA TYR A 104 -3.56 -2.50 14.17
C TYR A 104 -4.97 -1.94 14.40
N LEU A 105 -5.85 -2.71 15.08
CA LEU A 105 -7.20 -2.25 15.45
C LEU A 105 -7.18 -1.03 16.37
N GLN A 106 -6.27 -0.99 17.35
CA GLN A 106 -6.11 0.17 18.23
C GLN A 106 -5.64 1.40 17.46
N MET A 107 -4.68 1.25 16.55
CA MET A 107 -4.19 2.34 15.71
C MET A 107 -5.31 2.86 14.79
N GLN A 108 -6.09 1.97 14.17
CA GLN A 108 -7.22 2.35 13.34
C GLN A 108 -8.29 3.13 14.13
N LYS A 109 -8.55 2.74 15.38
CA LYS A 109 -9.46 3.47 16.26
C LYS A 109 -8.92 4.86 16.62
N ALA A 110 -7.64 4.95 17.02
CA ALA A 110 -7.00 6.23 17.33
C ALA A 110 -7.02 7.18 16.11
N GLN A 111 -6.82 6.64 14.91
CA GLN A 111 -6.92 7.40 13.68
C GLN A 111 -8.34 7.96 13.44
N ALA A 112 -9.38 7.17 13.69
CA ALA A 112 -10.76 7.63 13.58
C ALA A 112 -11.06 8.77 14.58
N GLU A 113 -10.56 8.66 15.81
CA GLU A 113 -10.69 9.70 16.85
C GLU A 113 -9.96 10.99 16.44
N VAL A 114 -8.75 10.90 15.90
CA VAL A 114 -8.00 12.05 15.36
C VAL A 114 -8.75 12.70 14.20
N LYS A 115 -9.30 11.91 13.29
CA LYS A 115 -10.08 12.43 12.16
C LYS A 115 -11.32 13.19 12.64
N GLU A 116 -12.05 12.65 13.62
CA GLU A 116 -13.21 13.33 14.20
C GLU A 116 -12.83 14.65 14.88
N ALA A 117 -11.69 14.68 15.58
CA ALA A 117 -11.17 15.91 16.21
C ALA A 117 -10.84 16.98 15.16
N ILE A 118 -10.17 16.60 14.07
CA ILE A 118 -9.85 17.51 12.96
C ILE A 118 -11.14 18.06 12.32
N GLU A 119 -12.15 17.21 12.08
CA GLU A 119 -13.43 17.65 11.51
C GLU A 119 -14.14 18.67 12.42
N LYS A 120 -14.08 18.49 13.74
CA LYS A 120 -14.63 19.45 14.73
C LYS A 120 -13.89 20.78 14.70
N GLU A 121 -12.56 20.76 14.61
CA GLU A 121 -11.76 21.99 14.51
C GLU A 121 -12.05 22.75 13.21
N ILE A 122 -12.11 22.05 12.07
CA ILE A 122 -12.46 22.65 10.77
C ILE A 122 -13.83 23.33 10.85
N LYS A 123 -14.83 22.67 11.45
CA LYS A 123 -16.15 23.26 11.64
C LYS A 123 -16.09 24.53 12.49
N THR A 124 -15.39 24.48 13.62
CA THR A 124 -15.24 25.62 14.53
C THR A 124 -14.53 26.81 13.86
N LEU A 125 -13.48 26.54 13.09
CA LEU A 125 -12.75 27.57 12.34
C LEU A 125 -13.62 28.17 11.22
N SER A 126 -14.42 27.34 10.55
CA SER A 126 -15.36 27.79 9.52
C SER A 126 -16.42 28.73 10.09
N GLU A 127 -17.00 28.39 11.25
CA GLU A 127 -17.96 29.24 11.96
C GLU A 127 -17.34 30.59 12.38
N LYS A 128 -16.10 30.57 12.91
CA LYS A 128 -15.37 31.81 13.24
C LYS A 128 -15.11 32.69 12.02
N LEU A 129 -14.76 32.11 10.87
CA LEU A 129 -14.56 32.85 9.62
C LEU A 129 -15.83 33.56 9.16
N VAL A 130 -16.98 32.87 9.20
CA VAL A 130 -18.28 33.46 8.85
C VAL A 130 -18.60 34.62 9.79
N GLN A 131 -18.33 34.47 11.09
CA GLN A 131 -18.59 35.51 12.07
C GLN A 131 -17.67 36.74 11.89
N VAL A 132 -16.39 36.54 11.60
CA VAL A 132 -15.45 37.63 11.30
C VAL A 132 -15.89 38.37 10.04
N ASN A 133 -16.29 37.65 8.99
CA ASN A 133 -16.80 38.27 7.76
C ASN A 133 -18.08 39.08 8.00
N ALA A 134 -19.00 38.59 8.84
CA ALA A 134 -20.19 39.33 9.23
C ALA A 134 -19.85 40.62 10.00
N ASN A 135 -18.91 40.54 10.94
CA ASN A 135 -18.44 41.69 11.71
C ASN A 135 -17.73 42.73 10.83
N MET A 136 -16.92 42.29 9.86
CA MET A 136 -16.29 43.18 8.87
C MET A 136 -17.32 43.90 8.00
N ALA A 137 -18.33 43.18 7.49
CA ALA A 137 -19.41 43.79 6.71
C ALA A 137 -20.22 44.82 7.52
N GLN A 138 -20.42 44.59 8.82
CA GLN A 138 -21.04 45.55 9.73
C GLN A 138 -20.16 46.79 9.99
N HIS A 139 -18.85 46.61 10.13
CA HIS A 139 -17.92 47.72 10.29
C HIS A 139 -17.85 48.59 9.02
N ASP A 140 -17.82 47.97 7.83
CA ASP A 140 -17.81 48.68 6.55
C ASP A 140 -19.12 49.45 6.29
N THR A 141 -20.26 48.89 6.69
CA THR A 141 -21.56 49.57 6.58
C THR A 141 -21.68 50.73 7.56
N ARG A 142 -21.18 50.58 8.79
CA ARG A 142 -21.10 51.67 9.77
C ARG A 142 -20.17 52.80 9.33
N ALA A 143 -18.99 52.47 8.80
CA ALA A 143 -18.06 53.46 8.26
C ALA A 143 -18.66 54.26 7.09
N LYS A 144 -19.47 53.62 6.24
CA LYS A 144 -20.20 54.31 5.15
C LYS A 144 -21.34 55.19 5.66
N GLN A 145 -22.07 54.77 6.69
CA GLN A 145 -23.12 55.58 7.31
C GLN A 145 -22.56 56.82 8.03
N GLU A 146 -21.43 56.68 8.73
CA GLU A 146 -20.74 57.81 9.39
C GLU A 146 -20.18 58.81 8.36
N GLN A 147 -19.72 58.34 7.19
CA GLN A 147 -19.29 59.21 6.09
C GLN A 147 -20.47 59.93 5.39
N GLN A 148 -21.65 59.31 5.28
CA GLN A 148 -22.85 59.98 4.74
C GLN A 148 -23.45 61.00 5.71
N ALA A 149 -23.36 60.77 7.03
CA ALA A 149 -23.85 61.72 8.03
C ALA A 149 -22.99 63.00 8.15
N GLN A 150 -21.77 63.02 7.60
CA GLN A 150 -20.93 64.21 7.50
C GLN A 150 -21.18 65.04 6.22
N ILE A 151 -22.06 64.56 5.34
CA ILE A 151 -22.45 65.24 4.10
C ILE A 151 -23.95 65.58 4.20
N GLU A 152 -24.32 66.49 5.11
CA GLU A 152 -25.57 67.24 4.95
C GLU A 152 -25.27 68.58 4.24
N PRO A 153 -26.18 69.05 3.36
CA PRO A 153 -25.91 70.13 2.42
C PRO A 153 -26.09 71.50 3.10
N ASP A 154 -25.02 72.30 3.11
CA ASP A 154 -25.13 73.73 3.37
C ASP A 154 -25.67 74.41 2.10
N GLU A 155 -26.96 74.78 2.11
CA GLU A 155 -27.59 75.53 1.03
C GLU A 155 -27.02 76.96 1.00
N HIS A 156 -26.12 77.30 0.06
CA HIS A 156 -26.05 78.66 -0.49
C HIS A 156 -25.39 78.71 -1.89
N MET A 157 -26.25 79.09 -2.87
CA MET A 157 -26.06 79.75 -4.17
C MET A 157 -24.74 79.67 -4.98
N GLY A 158 -24.88 79.26 -6.26
CA GLY A 158 -24.08 79.79 -7.39
C GLY A 158 -23.99 78.86 -8.62
N PRO A 159 -24.31 79.30 -9.86
CA PRO A 159 -24.44 78.41 -11.02
C PRO A 159 -23.19 78.31 -11.92
N ALA A 160 -23.10 77.17 -12.63
CA ALA A 160 -22.36 76.86 -13.88
C ALA A 160 -20.80 76.84 -13.77
N THR A 161 -20.03 75.91 -14.36
CA THR A 161 -20.14 75.16 -15.63
C THR A 161 -19.14 73.96 -15.63
N PRO A 162 -19.18 73.05 -16.63
CA PRO A 162 -18.75 71.65 -16.50
C PRO A 162 -17.29 71.41 -16.90
N LEU A 163 -16.64 70.45 -16.23
CA LEU A 163 -15.36 69.89 -16.67
C LEU A 163 -15.38 68.37 -16.64
N GLU A 164 -15.33 67.84 -17.86
CA GLU A 164 -14.78 66.56 -18.32
C GLU A 164 -14.85 65.34 -17.38
N GLU A 165 -15.89 64.58 -17.65
CA GLU A 165 -15.96 63.13 -17.48
C GLU A 165 -14.81 62.44 -18.27
N LYS A 166 -13.80 61.94 -17.55
CA LYS A 166 -12.87 60.92 -18.07
C LYS A 166 -12.98 59.66 -17.23
N GLY A 167 -13.85 58.78 -17.71
CA GLY A 167 -13.94 57.41 -17.24
C GLY A 167 -12.70 56.57 -17.58
N LYS A 168 -12.76 55.35 -17.02
CA LYS A 168 -11.97 54.15 -17.31
C LYS A 168 -10.64 54.02 -16.54
N LYS A 169 -10.65 53.16 -15.53
CA LYS A 169 -10.19 51.75 -15.68
C LYS A 169 -10.44 50.95 -14.39
N LYS A 170 -11.48 50.10 -14.41
CA LYS A 170 -11.47 48.85 -13.65
C LYS A 170 -10.29 48.02 -14.17
N ARG A 171 -9.28 47.79 -13.34
CA ARG A 171 -8.36 46.66 -13.57
C ARG A 171 -8.98 45.45 -12.89
N THR A 172 -9.49 44.56 -13.73
CA THR A 172 -9.69 43.15 -13.46
C THR A 172 -8.36 42.55 -12.98
N TYR A 173 -8.35 42.03 -11.75
CA TYR A 173 -7.36 41.04 -11.32
C TYR A 173 -7.96 39.66 -11.63
N GLU A 174 -7.91 39.27 -12.91
CA GLU A 174 -7.99 37.86 -13.30
C GLU A 174 -6.61 37.44 -13.77
N ARG A 175 -5.75 37.09 -12.79
CA ARG A 175 -4.57 36.25 -13.04
C ARG A 175 -4.05 35.73 -11.71
N GLY A 176 -4.55 34.58 -11.30
CA GLY A 176 -4.10 33.95 -10.05
C GLY A 176 -4.83 32.67 -9.63
N ALA A 177 -5.88 32.24 -10.35
CA ALA A 177 -6.68 31.08 -9.95
C ALA A 177 -6.16 29.72 -10.46
N GLU A 178 -5.12 29.68 -11.30
CA GLU A 178 -4.65 28.42 -11.91
C GLU A 178 -3.42 27.79 -11.22
N SER A 179 -2.63 28.53 -10.44
CA SER A 179 -1.52 27.91 -9.67
C SER A 179 -1.99 27.34 -8.34
N ASP A 180 -3.07 27.89 -7.78
CA ASP A 180 -3.56 27.57 -6.44
C ASP A 180 -4.21 26.18 -6.38
N THR A 181 -4.80 25.73 -7.48
CA THR A 181 -5.44 24.40 -7.56
C THR A 181 -4.44 23.26 -7.62
N ARG A 182 -3.27 23.45 -8.25
CA ARG A 182 -2.21 22.42 -8.28
C ARG A 182 -1.50 22.28 -6.93
N GLU A 183 -1.20 23.39 -6.27
CA GLU A 183 -0.60 23.35 -4.94
C GLU A 183 -1.57 22.79 -3.90
N MET A 184 -2.87 23.13 -3.98
CA MET A 184 -3.90 22.49 -3.17
C MET A 184 -4.05 20.99 -3.47
N PHE A 185 -3.90 20.55 -4.73
CA PHE A 185 -3.95 19.13 -5.08
C PHE A 185 -2.75 18.34 -4.55
N ILE A 186 -1.55 18.92 -4.62
CA ILE A 186 -0.32 18.29 -4.09
C ILE A 186 -0.38 18.24 -2.55
N MET A 187 -0.87 19.29 -1.89
CA MET A 187 -1.09 19.27 -0.44
C MET A 187 -2.19 18.28 -0.05
N ALA A 188 -3.27 18.16 -0.81
CA ALA A 188 -4.33 17.19 -0.55
C ALA A 188 -3.83 15.74 -0.68
N ILE A 189 -3.00 15.43 -1.69
CA ILE A 189 -2.36 14.10 -1.85
C ILE A 189 -1.39 13.84 -0.70
N GLY A 190 -0.56 14.82 -0.32
CA GLY A 190 0.37 14.69 0.80
C GLY A 190 -0.31 14.48 2.16
N LEU A 191 -1.49 15.08 2.36
CA LEU A 191 -2.29 14.88 3.56
C LEU A 191 -3.00 13.51 3.55
N TRP A 192 -3.36 12.99 2.37
CA TRP A 192 -3.97 11.67 2.22
C TRP A 192 -2.98 10.52 2.46
N THR A 193 -1.72 10.66 2.03
CA THR A 193 -0.66 9.66 2.28
C THR A 193 -0.22 9.61 3.74
N LEU A 194 -0.41 10.68 4.51
CA LEU A 194 -0.20 10.70 5.96
C LEU A 194 -1.30 9.96 6.74
N LEU A 195 -2.52 9.85 6.19
CA LEU A 195 -3.60 9.07 6.79
C LEU A 195 -3.60 7.59 6.36
N ASP A 196 -2.99 7.20 5.25
CA ASP A 196 -2.97 5.80 4.83
C ASP A 196 -1.62 5.38 4.24
N PRO A 197 -0.77 4.63 4.98
CA PRO A 197 0.51 4.14 4.48
C PRO A 197 0.39 3.22 3.26
N LEU A 198 -0.78 2.61 3.01
CA LEU A 198 -1.01 1.78 1.83
C LEU A 198 -1.23 2.59 0.56
N ALA A 199 -1.59 3.88 0.66
CA ALA A 199 -1.77 4.76 -0.50
C ALA A 199 -0.45 5.16 -1.18
N VAL A 200 0.68 5.03 -0.49
CA VAL A 200 2.02 5.31 -1.04
C VAL A 200 2.34 4.39 -2.23
N PHE A 201 1.86 3.14 -2.21
CA PHE A 201 2.09 2.18 -3.31
C PHE A 201 1.28 2.48 -4.58
N VAL A 202 0.14 3.17 -4.45
CA VAL A 202 -0.72 3.48 -5.60
C VAL A 202 -0.20 4.70 -6.37
N VAL A 203 0.39 5.67 -5.67
CA VAL A 203 0.98 6.87 -6.30
C VAL A 203 2.25 6.52 -7.09
N ASP A 204 3.07 5.59 -6.59
CA ASP A 204 4.29 5.12 -7.27
C ASP A 204 3.98 4.35 -8.57
N ALA A 205 2.86 3.61 -8.60
CA ALA A 205 2.39 2.91 -9.79
C ALA A 205 1.76 3.84 -10.86
N ILE A 206 1.22 5.01 -10.45
CA ILE A 206 0.56 5.96 -11.36
C ILE A 206 1.57 6.96 -11.95
N LEU A 207 2.67 7.27 -11.25
CA LEU A 207 3.68 8.24 -11.70
C LEU A 207 4.86 7.64 -12.48
N GLY A 208 4.91 6.32 -12.67
CA GLY A 208 5.77 5.71 -13.70
C GLY A 208 7.26 6.00 -13.57
N ASN A 209 7.80 6.03 -12.34
CA ASN A 209 9.25 6.06 -12.14
C ASN A 209 9.79 4.63 -12.00
N SER A 210 10.06 4.01 -13.16
CA SER A 210 11.00 2.89 -13.25
C SER A 210 12.38 3.39 -12.86
N VAL A 211 12.79 3.23 -11.60
CA VAL A 211 14.20 3.22 -11.23
C VAL A 211 14.56 1.81 -10.81
N ALA A 212 15.27 1.14 -11.72
CA ALA A 212 15.89 -0.14 -11.55
C ALA A 212 16.83 -0.13 -10.33
N ILE A 213 16.65 -1.09 -9.43
CA ILE A 213 17.64 -1.44 -8.42
C ILE A 213 18.61 -2.42 -9.12
N VAL A 214 19.83 -1.94 -9.38
CA VAL A 214 21.03 -2.77 -9.61
C VAL A 214 21.78 -2.84 -8.28
#